data_AF-A0A0P9ZU05-F1
#
_entry.id   AF-A0A0P9ZU05-F1
#
_cell.length_a   1.000
_cell.length_b   1.000
_cell.length_c   1.000
_cell.angle_alpha   90.00
_cell.angle_beta   90.00
_cell.angle_gamma   90.00
#
_symmetry.space_group_name_H-M   'P 1'
#
loop_
_entity.id
_entity.type
_entity.pdbx_description
1 polymer ?
#
loop_
_entity_poly.entity_id
_entity_poly.type
_entity_poly.pdbx_seq_one_letter_code
_entity_poly.pdbx_strand_id
1 'polypeptide(L)'
;AQVILTGLLLLRGPQTVSELLTRSNRMHDFEDSEQVVHQLERLIARGLATLVPRQSGQREDRYMHLIGDPEDLQDLLAARQQAPERGNAASPAATQRLDELEARIAALEERLARLE
;
A
#
# COMPACT_ATOMS: atom_id res chain seq x y z
N ALA A 1 -8.22 15.91 -14.62
CA ALA A 1 -7.73 14.52 -14.46
C ALA A 1 -6.26 14.42 -14.02
N GLN A 2 -5.26 14.65 -14.89
CA GLN A 2 -3.86 14.29 -14.61
C GLN A 2 -3.24 14.97 -13.38
N VAL A 3 -3.51 16.26 -13.16
CA VAL A 3 -3.02 16.99 -11.97
C VAL A 3 -3.48 16.30 -10.67
N ILE A 4 -4.71 15.80 -10.64
CA ILE A 4 -5.27 15.11 -9.47
C ILE A 4 -4.54 13.79 -9.24
N LEU A 5 -4.35 12.98 -10.29
CA LEU A 5 -3.61 11.72 -10.19
C LEU A 5 -2.18 11.94 -9.74
N THR A 6 -1.48 12.92 -10.32
CA THR A 6 -0.13 13.31 -9.90
C THR A 6 -0.10 13.73 -8.43
N GLY A 7 -1.03 14.60 -8.00
CA GLY A 7 -1.12 15.02 -6.61
C GLY A 7 -1.37 13.85 -5.65
N LEU A 8 -2.25 12.91 -6.01
CA LEU A 8 -2.50 11.70 -5.21
C LEU A 8 -1.24 10.84 -5.09
N LEU A 9 -0.51 10.63 -6.18
CA LEU A 9 0.74 9.86 -6.18
C LEU A 9 1.80 10.53 -5.31
N LEU A 10 1.95 11.85 -5.38
CA LEU A 10 2.89 12.61 -4.53
C LEU A 10 2.55 12.48 -3.04
N LEU A 11 1.28 12.55 -2.68
CA LEU A 11 0.85 12.58 -1.27
C LEU A 11 0.78 11.20 -0.61
N ARG A 12 0.66 10.12 -1.40
CA ARG A 12 0.37 8.77 -0.88
C ARG A 12 1.23 7.67 -1.48
N GLY A 13 2.18 8.01 -2.34
CA GLY A 13 3.08 7.05 -2.96
C GLY A 13 2.37 6.07 -3.91
N PRO A 14 2.90 4.83 -4.03
CA PRO A 14 2.42 3.83 -4.99
C PRO A 14 0.98 3.37 -4.74
N GLN A 15 0.08 3.59 -5.70
CA GLN A 15 -1.36 3.33 -5.57
C GLN A 15 -1.93 2.47 -6.69
N THR A 16 -2.95 1.67 -6.39
CA THR A 16 -3.70 0.91 -7.40
C THR A 16 -4.69 1.81 -8.15
N VAL A 17 -5.21 1.33 -9.28
CA VAL A 17 -6.26 2.03 -10.04
C VAL A 17 -7.52 2.23 -9.20
N SER A 18 -7.92 1.19 -8.45
CA SER A 18 -9.09 1.21 -7.56
C SER A 18 -8.94 2.24 -6.41
N GLU A 19 -7.75 2.32 -5.82
CA GLU A 19 -7.41 3.34 -4.82
C GLU A 19 -7.47 4.74 -5.41
N LEU A 20 -6.86 4.95 -6.59
CA LEU A 20 -6.85 6.25 -7.26
C LEU A 20 -8.26 6.72 -7.62
N LEU A 21 -9.09 5.85 -8.20
CA LEU A 21 -10.48 6.12 -8.54
C LEU A 21 -11.28 6.56 -7.31
N THR A 22 -11.16 5.83 -6.21
CA THR A 22 -11.86 6.15 -4.95
C THR A 22 -11.37 7.46 -4.34
N ARG A 23 -10.06 7.69 -4.34
CA ARG A 23 -9.42 8.84 -3.68
C ARG A 23 -9.56 10.13 -4.46
N SER A 24 -9.77 10.08 -5.78
CA SER A 24 -10.00 11.25 -6.62
C SER A 24 -11.43 11.78 -6.58
N ASN A 25 -12.39 11.03 -6.01
CA ASN A 25 -13.83 11.29 -6.13
C ASN A 25 -14.29 12.69 -5.66
N ARG A 26 -13.54 13.36 -4.78
CA ARG A 26 -13.84 14.75 -4.34
C ARG A 26 -13.07 15.84 -5.09
N MET A 27 -12.23 15.45 -6.03
CA MET A 27 -11.30 16.33 -6.75
C MET A 27 -11.53 16.29 -8.26
N HIS A 28 -11.94 15.14 -8.79
CA HIS A 28 -12.27 14.92 -10.19
C HIS A 28 -13.11 13.65 -10.35
N ASP A 29 -14.26 13.77 -10.99
CA ASP A 29 -15.11 12.64 -11.32
C ASP A 29 -14.55 11.89 -12.53
N PHE A 30 -14.06 10.68 -12.29
CA PHE A 30 -13.76 9.71 -13.34
C PHE A 30 -14.97 8.79 -13.46
N GLU A 31 -15.40 8.53 -14.69
CA GLU A 31 -16.57 7.68 -14.94
C GLU A 31 -16.31 6.21 -14.57
N ASP A 32 -15.09 5.75 -14.83
CA ASP A 32 -14.66 4.38 -14.60
C ASP A 32 -13.13 4.28 -14.36
N SER A 33 -12.67 3.06 -14.10
CA SER A 33 -11.25 2.75 -13.97
C SER A 33 -10.47 2.91 -15.29
N GLU A 34 -11.12 2.74 -16.44
CA GLU A 34 -10.48 2.86 -17.76
C GLU A 34 -10.00 4.29 -18.00
N GLN A 35 -10.79 5.30 -17.62
CA GLN A 35 -10.37 6.70 -17.70
C GLN A 35 -9.16 7.00 -16.81
N VAL A 36 -9.08 6.36 -15.63
CA VAL A 36 -7.92 6.50 -14.74
C VAL A 36 -6.68 5.89 -15.39
N VAL A 37 -6.77 4.66 -15.91
CA VAL A 37 -5.69 3.98 -16.63
C VAL A 37 -5.23 4.81 -17.82
N HIS A 38 -6.16 5.28 -18.64
CA HIS A 38 -5.86 6.12 -19.81
C HIS A 38 -5.04 7.37 -19.44
N GLN A 39 -5.36 8.02 -18.33
CA GLN A 39 -4.62 9.21 -17.90
C GLN A 39 -3.25 8.86 -17.28
N LEU A 40 -3.13 7.70 -16.63
CA LEU A 40 -1.86 7.17 -16.12
C LEU A 40 -0.91 6.78 -17.26
N GLU A 41 -1.40 6.12 -18.31
CA GLU A 41 -0.61 5.81 -19.50
C GLU A 41 -0.05 7.06 -20.15
N ARG A 42 -0.84 8.14 -20.24
CA ARG A 42 -0.38 9.45 -20.73
C ARG A 42 0.62 10.14 -19.79
N LEU A 43 0.61 9.83 -18.50
CA LEU A 43 1.64 10.29 -17.55
C LEU A 43 2.93 9.47 -17.73
N ILE A 44 2.83 8.15 -17.92
CA ILE A 44 3.95 7.25 -18.20
C ILE A 44 4.63 7.65 -19.52
N ALA A 45 3.87 7.88 -20.58
CA ALA A 45 4.40 8.31 -21.87
C ALA A 45 5.18 9.64 -21.81
N ARG A 46 4.93 10.46 -20.79
CA ARG A 46 5.66 11.72 -20.54
C ARG A 46 6.79 11.58 -19.53
N GLY A 47 7.05 10.38 -19.01
CA GLY A 47 8.05 10.16 -17.97
C GLY A 47 7.69 10.77 -16.62
N LEU A 48 6.40 10.99 -16.33
CA LEU A 48 5.92 11.59 -15.08
C LEU A 48 5.38 10.56 -14.09
N ALA A 49 5.12 9.34 -14.54
CA ALA A 49 4.70 8.22 -13.72
C ALA A 49 5.31 6.92 -14.24
N THR A 50 5.26 5.87 -13.43
CA THR A 50 5.68 4.51 -13.79
C THR A 50 4.71 3.48 -13.22
N LEU A 51 4.61 2.34 -13.90
CA LEU A 51 3.91 1.17 -13.39
C LEU A 51 4.87 0.37 -12.52
N VAL A 52 4.49 0.19 -11.26
CA VAL A 52 5.17 -0.64 -10.28
C VAL A 52 4.50 -2.01 -10.31
N PRO A 53 5.20 -3.07 -10.79
CA PRO A 53 4.61 -4.38 -10.89
C PRO A 53 4.25 -4.90 -9.50
N ARG A 54 3.12 -5.61 -9.43
CA ARG A 54 2.68 -6.25 -8.19
C ARG A 54 3.75 -7.20 -7.65
N GLN A 55 3.88 -7.24 -6.33
CA GLN A 55 4.73 -8.18 -5.63
C GLN A 55 3.97 -9.49 -5.34
N SER A 56 4.70 -10.55 -4.96
CA SER A 56 4.09 -11.80 -4.52
C SER A 56 3.08 -11.58 -3.39
N GLY A 57 1.85 -12.03 -3.58
CA GLY A 57 0.75 -11.81 -2.63
C GLY A 57 -0.09 -10.56 -2.89
N GLN A 58 0.33 -9.68 -3.81
CA GLN A 58 -0.48 -8.54 -4.24
C GLN A 58 -1.35 -8.89 -5.45
N ARG A 59 -2.59 -8.36 -5.45
CA ARG A 59 -3.57 -8.66 -6.50
C ARG A 59 -3.47 -7.74 -7.71
N GLU A 60 -3.06 -6.49 -7.51
CA GLU A 60 -3.12 -5.43 -8.51
C GLU A 60 -1.76 -4.73 -8.64
N ASP A 61 -1.46 -4.28 -9.85
CA ASP A 61 -0.33 -3.39 -10.12
C ASP A 61 -0.60 -2.00 -9.54
N ARG A 62 0.49 -1.25 -9.34
CA ARG A 62 0.43 0.09 -8.77
C ARG A 62 1.11 1.09 -9.69
N TYR A 63 0.79 2.36 -9.49
CA TYR A 63 1.40 3.47 -10.20
C TYR A 63 2.11 4.37 -9.20
N MET A 64 3.24 4.94 -9.61
CA MET A 64 4.03 5.88 -8.81
C MET A 64 4.50 7.04 -9.68
N HIS A 65 4.69 8.23 -9.10
CA HIS A 65 5.22 9.38 -9.83
C HIS A 65 6.73 9.24 -10.07
N LEU A 66 7.25 9.94 -11.08
CA LEU A 66 8.69 10.07 -11.39
C LEU A 66 9.22 11.49 -11.19
N ILE A 67 8.50 12.31 -10.42
CA ILE A 67 8.82 13.74 -10.21
C ILE A 67 9.79 13.97 -9.05
N GLY A 68 9.91 13.01 -8.12
CA GLY A 68 10.79 13.11 -6.95
C GLY A 68 12.19 12.57 -7.21
N ASP A 69 12.97 12.40 -6.15
CA ASP A 69 14.28 11.77 -6.25
C ASP A 69 14.13 10.27 -6.66
N PRO A 70 14.86 9.78 -7.68
CA PRO A 70 14.85 8.36 -8.01
C PRO A 70 15.36 7.46 -6.87
N GLU A 71 16.22 7.94 -5.96
CA GLU A 71 16.69 7.18 -4.81
C GLU A 71 15.55 6.95 -3.80
N ASP A 72 14.74 7.98 -3.51
CA ASP A 72 13.55 7.87 -2.67
C ASP A 72 12.56 6.82 -3.19
N LEU A 73 12.40 6.74 -4.51
CA LEU A 73 11.57 5.73 -5.15
C LEU A 73 12.11 4.31 -4.90
N GLN A 74 13.42 4.13 -5.04
CA GLN A 74 14.06 2.82 -4.80
C GLN A 74 13.90 2.40 -3.34
N ASP A 75 14.11 3.32 -2.40
CA ASP A 75 13.93 3.08 -0.97
C ASP A 75 12.47 2.73 -0.62
N LEU A 76 11.49 3.44 -1.19
CA LEU A 76 10.08 3.12 -1.05
C LEU A 76 9.74 1.72 -1.55
N LEU A 77 10.29 1.33 -2.71
CA LEU A 77 10.07 0.01 -3.29
C LEU A 77 10.76 -1.10 -2.46
N ALA A 78 11.95 -0.83 -1.93
CA ALA A 78 12.68 -1.76 -1.06
C ALA A 78 11.96 -1.97 0.29
N ALA A 79 11.52 -0.88 0.93
CA ALA A 79 10.73 -0.95 2.16
C ALA A 79 9.43 -1.74 1.96
N ARG A 80 8.80 -1.61 0.79
CA ARG A 80 7.59 -2.36 0.43
C ARG A 80 7.84 -3.86 0.34
N GLN A 81 8.99 -4.31 -0.18
CA GLN A 81 9.33 -5.74 -0.25
C GLN A 81 9.39 -6.40 1.13
N GLN A 82 9.69 -5.62 2.17
CA GLN A 82 9.87 -6.12 3.53
C GLN A 82 8.59 -6.02 4.38
N ALA A 83 7.62 -5.21 3.95
CA ALA A 83 6.37 -5.01 4.69
C ALA A 83 5.36 -6.13 4.36
N PRO A 84 4.93 -6.95 5.34
CA PRO A 84 3.75 -7.79 5.14
C PRO A 84 2.54 -6.90 4.90
N GLU A 85 1.75 -7.22 3.89
CA GLU A 85 0.51 -6.50 3.58
C GLU A 85 -0.35 -6.39 4.84
N ARG A 86 -0.90 -5.19 5.10
CA ARG A 86 -2.08 -5.02 5.97
C ARG A 86 -3.32 -5.55 5.23
N GLY A 87 -3.25 -6.79 4.78
CA GLY A 87 -4.37 -7.57 4.27
C GLY A 87 -4.91 -8.41 5.41
N ASN A 88 -6.22 -8.49 5.53
CA ASN A 88 -7.00 -9.13 6.60
C ASN A 88 -6.87 -10.68 6.63
N ALA A 89 -5.72 -11.23 6.27
CA ALA A 89 -5.36 -12.62 6.46
C ALA A 89 -4.21 -12.64 7.46
N ALA A 90 -4.43 -13.25 8.62
CA ALA A 90 -3.38 -13.45 9.61
C ALA A 90 -2.17 -14.11 8.91
N SER A 91 -1.12 -13.31 8.70
CA SER A 91 0.15 -13.83 8.24
C SER A 91 0.59 -14.92 9.23
N PRO A 92 1.21 -16.03 8.80
CA PRO A 92 1.72 -17.04 9.73
C PRO A 92 2.64 -16.45 10.81
N ALA A 93 3.35 -15.36 10.50
CA ALA A 93 4.14 -14.61 11.47
C ALA A 93 3.28 -13.79 12.46
N ALA A 94 2.09 -13.34 12.05
CA ALA A 94 1.12 -12.70 12.93
C ALA A 94 0.42 -13.72 13.83
N THR A 95 0.11 -14.92 13.31
CA THR A 95 -0.43 -16.04 14.10
C THR A 95 0.56 -16.50 15.16
N GLN A 96 1.82 -16.70 14.80
CA GLN A 96 2.88 -17.06 15.77
C GLN A 96 3.04 -16.01 16.89
N ARG A 97 2.98 -14.72 16.55
CA ARG A 97 3.02 -13.65 17.54
C ARG A 97 1.79 -13.63 18.44
N LEU A 98 0.61 -13.97 17.91
CA LEU A 98 -0.62 -14.13 18.70
C LEU A 98 -0.47 -15.29 19.69
N ASP A 99 -0.02 -16.45 19.24
CA ASP A 99 0.19 -17.64 20.09
C ASP A 99 1.20 -17.35 21.21
N GLU A 100 2.31 -16.66 20.91
CA GLU A 100 3.31 -16.24 21.90
C GLU A 100 2.74 -15.26 22.93
N LEU A 101 1.90 -14.32 22.49
CA LEU A 101 1.26 -13.34 23.37
C LEU A 101 0.21 -14.00 24.27
N GLU A 102 -0.60 -14.92 23.74
CA GLU A 102 -1.58 -15.69 24.51
C GLU A 102 -0.90 -16.54 25.59
N ALA A 103 0.19 -17.25 25.26
CA ALA A 103 0.97 -18.01 26.23
C ALA A 103 1.56 -17.11 27.33
N ARG A 104 2.01 -15.91 26.96
CA ARG A 104 2.57 -14.94 27.92
C ARG A 104 1.51 -14.35 28.83
N ILE A 105 0.30 -14.09 28.32
CA ILE A 105 -0.83 -13.62 29.13
C ILE A 105 -1.22 -14.71 30.13
N ALA A 106 -1.40 -15.96 29.70
CA ALA A 106 -1.75 -17.07 30.59
C ALA A 106 -0.74 -17.24 31.73
N ALA A 107 0.57 -17.16 31.43
CA ALA A 107 1.62 -17.23 32.43
C ALA A 107 1.62 -16.04 33.41
N LEU A 108 1.26 -14.84 32.93
CA LEU A 108 1.14 -13.65 33.77
C LEU A 108 -0.10 -13.73 34.67
N GLU A 109 -1.23 -14.20 34.15
CA GLU A 109 -2.46 -14.42 34.91
C GLU A 109 -2.26 -15.46 36.03
N GLU A 110 -1.57 -16.57 35.74
CA GLU A 110 -1.25 -17.59 36.75
C GLU A 110 -0.28 -17.07 37.84
N ARG A 111 0.59 -16.13 37.48
CA ARG A 111 1.50 -15.49 38.43
C ARG A 111 0.76 -14.47 39.31
N LEU A 112 -0.18 -13.72 38.74
CA LEU A 112 -1.05 -12.81 39.48
C LEU A 112 -1.96 -13.57 40.46
N ALA A 113 -2.60 -14.65 40.01
CA ALA A 113 -3.47 -15.48 40.85
C ALA A 113 -2.76 -16.18 42.01
N ARG A 114 -1.42 -16.26 41.99
CA ARG A 114 -0.60 -16.76 43.11
C ARG A 114 -0.17 -15.68 44.09
N LEU A 115 -0.25 -14.41 43.69
CA LEU A 115 0.15 -13.25 44.48
C LEU A 115 -1.04 -12.58 45.17
N GLU A 116 -2.25 -12.79 44.66
CA GLU A 116 -3.53 -12.50 45.33
C GLU A 116 -3.97 -13.66 46.23
#